data_AF-A0A9P6SQN0-F1
#
_entry.id   AF-A0A9P6SQN0-F1
#
_cell.length_a   1.000
_cell.length_b   1.000
_cell.length_c   1.000
_cell.angle_alpha   90.00
_cell.angle_beta   90.00
_cell.angle_gamma   90.00
#
_symmetry.space_group_name_H-M   'P 1'
#
loop_
_entity.id
_entity.type
_entity.pdbx_description
1 polymer ?
#
loop_
_entity_poly.entity_id
_entity_poly.type
_entity_poly.pdbx_seq_one_letter_code
_entity_poly.pdbx_strand_id
1 'polypeptide(L)'
;MATEKSQYGDEKTEVLDEKIRDEKSINLAEEVEEFVHEPQQFTWRAVLIGSLLGCVVAASNLYLGLKIGWTFGAALWGSIFGFLALKSLSRITGTIFGPKENVVCQCAATSAGGLSSGFVTAIPAMYRMGLMGDNKPEDDITSLLLWTISSAFFGMFFAVPLRAHFVINQDLVFPTPRAAAETIKSLHRAGSAAVKDARDSGIAMAVSFGVAMFWQIVGFFIPGIFGAIHVLHYIGKAVSSTGMMNADAMWHWNWNWDFAFYGAGLMTPVNTVFSFLLGELIAFGIAGPLMTDAGYLSGKGGFKTQPSAQSWFLWPGVGMMVFTAFSELAVHWRTLAHGISSGVRELRNVVRRWQKKAAIEDNSGFISKDTTPKEELIPNSWWIGGLIVSAIFTVVIMRLNFQVPIYATIGAVILSFFLAFVGLQASGETDINPTGAVAKVTQLVFSRIPGADLQTVQKTNLMCANIAASVCSQSVDMVSDLKTAHLVGASPRAMFWAQIVGSVFAI
;
A
#
# COMPACT_ATOMS: atom_id res chain seq x y z
N MET A 1 30.96 -44.99 -23.32
CA MET A 1 29.87 -45.07 -24.32
C MET A 1 28.58 -45.18 -23.52
N ALA A 2 28.04 -44.11 -22.97
CA ALA A 2 27.50 -42.89 -23.60
C ALA A 2 26.26 -43.18 -24.47
N THR A 3 25.19 -42.46 -24.13
CA THR A 3 23.99 -42.13 -24.91
C THR A 3 22.98 -43.24 -25.22
N GLU A 4 22.07 -43.52 -24.28
CA GLU A 4 20.71 -44.01 -24.61
C GLU A 4 19.67 -43.76 -23.49
N LYS A 5 19.76 -42.63 -22.79
CA LYS A 5 18.76 -42.20 -21.81
C LYS A 5 18.58 -40.68 -21.83
N SER A 6 17.87 -40.17 -22.83
CA SER A 6 17.02 -38.96 -22.74
C SER A 6 16.42 -38.68 -24.11
N GLN A 7 15.34 -39.37 -24.45
CA GLN A 7 14.48 -38.95 -25.58
C GLN A 7 13.01 -39.08 -25.19
N TYR A 8 12.66 -40.08 -24.37
CA TYR A 8 11.30 -40.25 -23.84
C TYR A 8 10.88 -39.25 -22.75
N GLY A 9 11.82 -38.56 -22.11
CA GLY A 9 11.53 -37.53 -21.09
C GLY A 9 11.24 -36.16 -21.70
N ASP A 10 11.97 -35.80 -22.75
CA ASP A 10 11.88 -34.48 -23.39
C ASP A 10 10.59 -34.35 -24.21
N GLU A 11 10.16 -35.41 -24.92
CA GLU A 11 8.93 -35.41 -25.73
C GLU A 11 7.66 -35.26 -24.87
N LYS A 12 7.62 -35.89 -23.67
CA LYS A 12 6.48 -35.71 -22.75
C LYS A 12 6.45 -34.33 -22.11
N THR A 13 7.61 -33.72 -21.91
CA THR A 13 7.72 -32.38 -21.31
C THR A 13 7.33 -31.32 -22.34
N GLU A 14 7.75 -31.46 -23.60
CA GLU A 14 7.32 -30.60 -24.70
C GLU A 14 5.82 -30.73 -24.99
N VAL A 15 5.25 -31.94 -25.01
CA VAL A 15 3.80 -32.14 -25.26
C VAL A 15 2.94 -31.63 -24.09
N LEU A 16 3.44 -31.70 -22.84
CA LEU A 16 2.77 -31.06 -21.70
C LEU A 16 2.86 -29.54 -21.77
N ASP A 17 4.02 -28.98 -22.13
CA ASP A 17 4.21 -27.53 -22.26
C ASP A 17 3.41 -26.95 -23.44
N GLU A 18 3.26 -27.68 -24.54
CA GLU A 18 2.38 -27.31 -25.67
C GLU A 18 0.91 -27.38 -25.27
N LYS A 19 0.46 -28.44 -24.59
CA LYS A 19 -0.94 -28.52 -24.10
C LYS A 19 -1.25 -27.47 -23.04
N ILE A 20 -0.32 -27.13 -22.15
CA ILE A 20 -0.48 -26.05 -21.17
C ILE A 20 -0.47 -24.69 -21.87
N ARG A 21 0.33 -24.51 -22.94
CA ARG A 21 0.29 -23.32 -23.79
C ARG A 21 -1.01 -23.19 -24.56
N ASP A 22 -1.54 -24.29 -25.08
CA ASP A 22 -2.79 -24.32 -25.82
C ASP A 22 -4.00 -24.20 -24.90
N GLU A 23 -4.03 -24.85 -23.74
CA GLU A 23 -5.07 -24.60 -22.74
C GLU A 23 -5.00 -23.18 -22.16
N LYS A 24 -3.80 -22.59 -21.98
CA LYS A 24 -3.69 -21.16 -21.62
C LYS A 24 -4.09 -20.24 -22.76
N SER A 25 -3.75 -20.55 -24.01
CA SER A 25 -4.07 -19.70 -25.15
C SER A 25 -5.56 -19.77 -25.50
N ILE A 26 -6.19 -20.93 -25.35
CA ILE A 26 -7.64 -21.14 -25.49
C ILE A 26 -8.39 -20.46 -24.35
N ASN A 27 -7.94 -20.56 -23.09
CA ASN A 27 -8.54 -19.82 -21.97
C ASN A 27 -8.30 -18.29 -22.05
N LEU A 28 -7.18 -17.82 -22.63
CA LEU A 28 -6.97 -16.39 -22.85
C LEU A 28 -7.81 -15.83 -24.02
N ALA A 29 -8.19 -16.68 -24.98
CA ALA A 29 -9.00 -16.28 -26.13
C ALA A 29 -10.51 -16.25 -25.82
N GLU A 30 -10.99 -17.04 -24.84
CA GLU A 30 -12.42 -17.14 -24.50
C GLU A 30 -12.97 -16.04 -23.55
N GLU A 31 -12.14 -15.16 -22.99
CA GLU A 31 -12.61 -14.04 -22.13
C GLU A 31 -12.15 -12.64 -22.62
N VAL A 32 -12.08 -12.42 -23.94
CA VAL A 32 -12.12 -11.05 -24.44
C VAL A 32 -13.56 -10.56 -24.37
N GLU A 33 -14.04 -10.30 -23.15
CA GLU A 33 -15.29 -9.57 -22.93
C GLU A 33 -15.18 -8.25 -23.69
N GLU A 34 -15.96 -8.10 -24.75
CA GLU A 34 -15.91 -6.96 -25.66
C GLU A 34 -16.52 -5.74 -24.95
N PHE A 35 -15.74 -5.12 -24.07
CA PHE A 35 -16.08 -3.86 -23.42
C PHE A 35 -16.19 -2.74 -24.45
N VAL A 36 -17.04 -1.76 -24.17
CA VAL A 36 -17.22 -0.58 -25.03
C VAL A 36 -15.88 0.05 -25.37
N HIS A 37 -15.60 0.28 -26.65
CA HIS A 37 -14.38 0.96 -27.07
C HIS A 37 -14.37 2.39 -26.53
N GLU A 38 -13.48 2.66 -25.58
CA GLU A 38 -13.31 3.98 -24.96
C GLU A 38 -12.23 4.78 -25.70
N PRO A 39 -12.58 5.81 -26.49
CA PRO A 39 -11.60 6.60 -27.24
C PRO A 39 -10.69 7.42 -26.32
N GLN A 40 -11.16 7.75 -25.11
CA GLN A 40 -10.41 8.46 -24.11
C GLN A 40 -10.67 7.86 -22.73
N GLN A 41 -9.62 7.32 -22.12
CA GLN A 41 -9.70 6.63 -20.83
C GLN A 41 -9.62 7.62 -19.66
N PHE A 42 -8.79 8.67 -19.79
CA PHE A 42 -8.64 9.73 -18.81
C PHE A 42 -9.69 10.83 -19.03
N THR A 43 -10.55 11.06 -18.05
CA THR A 43 -11.52 12.16 -18.07
C THR A 43 -11.45 12.99 -16.78
N TRP A 44 -11.68 14.29 -16.90
CA TRP A 44 -11.70 15.19 -15.73
C TRP A 44 -12.79 14.84 -14.73
N ARG A 45 -13.97 14.41 -15.21
CA ARG A 45 -15.06 14.00 -14.30
C ARG A 45 -14.70 12.76 -13.47
N ALA A 46 -14.01 11.78 -14.05
CA ALA A 46 -13.62 10.57 -13.34
C ALA A 46 -12.62 10.91 -12.24
N VAL A 47 -11.62 11.73 -12.58
CA VAL A 47 -10.61 12.16 -11.62
C VAL A 47 -11.20 13.04 -10.53
N LEU A 48 -12.06 14.02 -10.85
CA LEU A 48 -12.68 14.89 -9.83
C LEU A 48 -13.58 14.10 -8.88
N ILE A 49 -14.43 13.22 -9.40
CA ILE A 49 -15.29 12.37 -8.57
C ILE A 49 -14.44 11.43 -7.72
N GLY A 50 -13.45 10.78 -8.32
CA GLY A 50 -12.52 9.89 -7.62
C GLY A 50 -11.79 10.62 -6.49
N SER A 51 -11.19 11.77 -6.76
CA SER A 51 -10.49 12.58 -5.76
C SER A 51 -11.40 12.97 -4.59
N LEU A 52 -12.63 13.42 -4.86
CA LEU A 52 -13.59 13.77 -3.80
C LEU A 52 -13.98 12.57 -2.94
N LEU A 53 -14.19 11.40 -3.56
CA LEU A 53 -14.43 10.15 -2.84
C LEU A 53 -13.20 9.76 -1.99
N GLY A 54 -12.01 9.98 -2.52
CA GLY A 54 -10.74 9.74 -1.81
C GLY A 54 -10.52 10.66 -0.62
N CYS A 55 -10.93 11.94 -0.67
CA CYS A 55 -10.85 12.84 0.49
C CYS A 55 -11.65 12.31 1.69
N VAL A 56 -12.80 11.67 1.46
CA VAL A 56 -13.59 11.02 2.53
C VAL A 56 -12.80 9.86 3.14
N VAL A 57 -12.15 9.06 2.29
CA VAL A 57 -11.30 7.95 2.74
C VAL A 57 -10.06 8.45 3.47
N ALA A 58 -9.44 9.55 3.03
CA ALA A 58 -8.29 10.17 3.70
C ALA A 58 -8.63 10.60 5.14
N ALA A 59 -9.78 11.28 5.33
CA ALA A 59 -10.26 11.67 6.65
C ALA A 59 -10.50 10.45 7.55
N SER A 60 -11.09 9.38 7.00
CA SER A 60 -11.27 8.11 7.71
C SER A 60 -9.94 7.44 8.04
N ASN A 61 -8.99 7.40 7.11
CA ASN A 61 -7.67 6.78 7.26
C ASN A 61 -6.82 7.53 8.29
N LEU A 62 -6.96 8.84 8.43
CA LEU A 62 -6.28 9.59 9.49
C LEU A 62 -6.80 9.17 10.88
N TYR A 63 -8.13 9.04 11.04
CA TYR A 63 -8.73 8.58 12.29
C TYR A 63 -8.36 7.12 12.59
N LEU A 64 -8.58 6.20 11.65
CA LEU A 64 -8.28 4.79 11.80
C LEU A 64 -6.77 4.57 12.03
N GLY A 65 -5.92 5.23 11.25
CA GLY A 65 -4.48 5.13 11.42
C GLY A 65 -4.01 5.60 12.80
N LEU A 66 -4.60 6.66 13.37
CA LEU A 66 -4.28 7.08 14.73
C LEU A 66 -4.87 6.16 15.81
N LYS A 67 -6.06 5.58 15.57
CA LYS A 67 -6.75 4.71 16.53
C LYS A 67 -6.11 3.33 16.62
N ILE A 68 -5.82 2.72 15.48
CA ILE A 68 -5.44 1.31 15.37
C ILE A 68 -4.08 1.08 14.69
N GLY A 69 -3.48 2.10 14.07
CA GLY A 69 -2.16 2.01 13.43
C GLY A 69 -2.17 1.46 12.00
N TRP A 70 -3.35 1.31 11.39
CA TRP A 70 -3.54 0.74 10.05
C TRP A 70 -4.39 1.68 9.18
N THR A 71 -4.17 1.63 7.87
CA THR A 71 -4.92 2.37 6.86
C THR A 71 -5.42 1.42 5.78
N PHE A 72 -6.53 1.77 5.13
CA PHE A 72 -7.12 0.93 4.09
C PHE A 72 -7.14 1.65 2.74
N GLY A 73 -6.89 0.90 1.66
CA GLY A 73 -6.90 1.46 0.31
C GLY A 73 -8.30 1.89 -0.13
N ALA A 74 -8.40 2.96 -0.90
CA ALA A 74 -9.67 3.46 -1.42
C ALA A 74 -10.13 2.76 -2.72
N ALA A 75 -9.48 1.65 -3.11
CA ALA A 75 -9.67 1.06 -4.43
C ALA A 75 -11.11 0.59 -4.67
N LEU A 76 -11.62 -0.35 -3.86
CA LEU A 76 -13.01 -0.83 -3.98
C LEU A 76 -14.04 0.29 -3.78
N TRP A 77 -13.75 1.20 -2.86
CA TRP A 77 -14.58 2.38 -2.62
C TRP A 77 -14.72 3.23 -3.88
N GLY A 78 -13.61 3.57 -4.52
CA GLY A 78 -13.56 4.31 -5.77
C GLY A 78 -14.19 3.56 -6.93
N SER A 79 -13.99 2.25 -7.04
CA SER A 79 -14.59 1.41 -8.10
C SER A 79 -16.13 1.42 -8.07
N ILE A 80 -16.74 1.29 -6.88
CA ILE A 80 -18.18 1.12 -6.73
C ILE A 80 -18.90 2.47 -6.69
N PHE A 81 -18.48 3.38 -5.81
CA PHE A 81 -19.11 4.70 -5.72
C PHE A 81 -18.77 5.59 -6.91
N GLY A 82 -17.57 5.44 -7.47
CA GLY A 82 -17.18 6.06 -8.73
C GLY A 82 -18.09 5.61 -9.87
N PHE A 83 -18.39 4.30 -9.98
CA PHE A 83 -19.36 3.80 -10.94
C PHE A 83 -20.75 4.39 -10.74
N LEU A 84 -21.28 4.39 -9.52
CA LEU A 84 -22.63 4.91 -9.24
C LEU A 84 -22.75 6.40 -9.62
N ALA A 85 -21.74 7.20 -9.29
CA ALA A 85 -21.70 8.63 -9.60
C ALA A 85 -21.50 8.87 -11.11
N LEU A 86 -20.50 8.24 -11.73
CA LEU A 86 -20.18 8.43 -13.15
C LEU A 86 -21.23 7.85 -14.07
N LYS A 87 -21.85 6.71 -13.73
CA LYS A 87 -22.96 6.14 -14.50
C LYS A 87 -24.18 7.06 -14.47
N SER A 88 -24.48 7.64 -13.30
CA SER A 88 -25.56 8.61 -13.16
C SER A 88 -25.27 9.87 -13.97
N LEU A 89 -24.05 10.39 -13.88
CA LEU A 89 -23.61 11.56 -14.65
C LEU A 89 -23.64 11.28 -16.17
N SER A 90 -23.13 10.14 -16.61
CA SER A 90 -23.13 9.68 -18.00
C SER A 90 -24.53 9.60 -18.59
N ARG A 91 -25.53 9.14 -17.82
CA ARG A 91 -26.94 9.15 -18.23
C ARG A 91 -27.50 10.57 -18.42
N ILE A 92 -27.09 11.51 -17.57
CA ILE A 92 -27.52 12.91 -17.65
C ILE A 92 -26.83 13.63 -18.83
N THR A 93 -25.53 13.41 -19.02
CA THR A 93 -24.73 14.09 -20.04
C THR A 93 -24.75 13.41 -21.41
N GLY A 94 -25.33 12.21 -21.52
CA GLY A 94 -25.39 11.44 -22.78
C GLY A 94 -24.04 10.92 -23.28
N THR A 95 -23.02 10.92 -22.42
CA THR A 95 -21.64 10.56 -22.75
C THR A 95 -21.35 9.10 -22.45
N ILE A 96 -20.44 8.47 -23.19
CA ILE A 96 -19.96 7.11 -22.93
C ILE A 96 -19.24 7.06 -21.58
N PHE A 97 -19.42 5.98 -20.81
CA PHE A 97 -18.69 5.65 -19.59
C PHE A 97 -18.43 4.15 -19.59
N GLY A 98 -17.15 3.76 -19.55
CA GLY A 98 -16.73 2.37 -19.57
C GLY A 98 -15.79 2.00 -18.42
N PRO A 99 -15.27 0.76 -18.43
CA PRO A 99 -14.47 0.23 -17.34
C PRO A 99 -13.12 0.96 -17.20
N LYS A 100 -12.48 1.41 -18.29
CA LYS A 100 -11.18 2.09 -18.21
C LYS A 100 -11.31 3.46 -17.57
N GLU A 101 -12.37 4.20 -17.88
CA GLU A 101 -12.69 5.44 -17.18
C GLU A 101 -13.01 5.22 -15.69
N ASN A 102 -13.66 4.10 -15.34
CA ASN A 102 -13.93 3.77 -13.93
C ASN A 102 -12.65 3.45 -13.15
N VAL A 103 -11.68 2.76 -13.77
CA VAL A 103 -10.36 2.56 -13.15
C VAL A 103 -9.66 3.90 -12.91
N VAL A 104 -9.76 4.86 -13.82
CA VAL A 104 -9.22 6.22 -13.61
C VAL A 104 -9.83 6.88 -12.36
N CYS A 105 -11.14 6.73 -12.16
CA CYS A 105 -11.83 7.19 -10.95
C CYS A 105 -11.31 6.50 -9.69
N GLN A 106 -11.18 5.17 -9.73
CA GLN A 106 -10.65 4.37 -8.61
C GLN A 106 -9.22 4.77 -8.25
N CYS A 107 -8.36 4.99 -9.25
CA CYS A 107 -6.98 5.42 -9.08
C CYS A 107 -6.90 6.82 -8.44
N ALA A 108 -7.71 7.77 -8.91
CA ALA A 108 -7.80 9.10 -8.30
C ALA A 108 -8.29 9.03 -6.83
N ALA A 109 -9.25 8.16 -6.51
CA ALA A 109 -9.71 7.94 -5.14
C ALA A 109 -8.63 7.33 -4.25
N THR A 110 -7.86 6.37 -4.77
CA THR A 110 -6.78 5.69 -4.04
C THR A 110 -5.65 6.66 -3.73
N SER A 111 -5.24 7.44 -4.72
CA SER A 111 -4.24 8.49 -4.55
C SER A 111 -4.67 9.59 -3.58
N ALA A 112 -5.92 10.06 -3.67
CA ALA A 112 -6.45 11.05 -2.72
C ALA A 112 -6.59 10.48 -1.29
N GLY A 113 -6.88 9.18 -1.15
CA GLY A 113 -7.06 8.50 0.13
C GLY A 113 -5.79 7.94 0.81
N GLY A 114 -4.68 7.79 0.07
CA GLY A 114 -3.48 7.05 0.48
C GLY A 114 -2.41 7.86 1.23
N LEU A 115 -2.49 9.19 1.22
CA LEU A 115 -1.44 10.10 1.72
C LEU A 115 -1.39 10.28 3.25
N SER A 116 -2.04 9.40 4.02
CA SER A 116 -2.12 9.50 5.48
C SER A 116 -0.91 8.92 6.24
N SER A 117 -0.05 8.12 5.61
CA SER A 117 0.98 7.31 6.31
C SER A 117 1.94 8.12 7.21
N GLY A 118 2.30 9.35 6.82
CA GLY A 118 3.18 10.19 7.65
C GLY A 118 2.46 10.89 8.81
N PHE A 119 1.16 11.09 8.68
CA PHE A 119 0.30 11.76 9.66
C PHE A 119 -0.24 10.83 10.73
N VAL A 120 -0.08 9.52 10.57
CA VAL A 120 -0.50 8.51 11.55
C VAL A 120 0.67 7.98 12.39
N THR A 121 1.92 8.30 12.00
CA THR A 121 3.14 7.78 12.64
C THR A 121 4.05 8.89 13.18
N ALA A 122 4.93 9.45 12.35
CA ALA A 122 6.03 10.29 12.78
C ALA A 122 5.59 11.70 13.20
N ILE A 123 4.65 12.32 12.47
CA ILE A 123 4.18 13.68 12.79
C ILE A 123 3.52 13.73 14.19
N PRO A 124 2.54 12.87 14.53
CA PRO A 124 1.98 12.83 15.88
C PRO A 124 3.01 12.52 16.96
N ALA A 125 3.96 11.62 16.69
CA ALA A 125 5.04 11.31 17.62
C ALA A 125 5.92 12.53 17.91
N MET A 126 6.26 13.32 16.89
CA MET A 126 7.03 14.55 17.07
C MET A 126 6.31 15.59 17.93
N TYR A 127 5.00 15.79 17.72
CA TYR A 127 4.18 16.65 18.59
C TYR A 127 4.12 16.14 20.04
N ARG A 128 3.94 14.84 20.23
CA ARG A 128 3.94 14.22 21.57
C ARG A 128 5.29 14.33 22.29
N MET A 129 6.38 14.43 21.54
CA MET A 129 7.75 14.51 22.06
C MET A 129 8.28 15.94 22.19
N GLY A 130 7.51 16.97 21.85
CA GLY A 130 7.99 18.35 21.94
C GLY A 130 8.99 18.73 20.85
N LEU A 131 8.96 18.06 19.69
CA LEU A 131 9.95 18.23 18.62
C LEU A 131 9.50 19.23 17.54
N MET A 132 8.23 19.63 17.52
CA MET A 132 7.61 20.54 16.54
C MET A 132 7.07 21.77 17.27
N GLY A 133 7.19 22.97 16.67
CA GLY A 133 6.79 24.31 17.15
C GLY A 133 6.32 24.48 18.60
N ASP A 134 5.26 25.27 18.82
CA ASP A 134 4.59 25.41 20.12
C ASP A 134 3.69 24.20 20.44
N ASN A 135 4.04 23.02 19.92
CA ASN A 135 3.24 21.79 19.93
C ASN A 135 1.82 21.92 19.34
N LYS A 136 1.61 22.90 18.47
CA LYS A 136 0.34 23.14 17.78
C LYS A 136 0.49 22.88 16.28
N PRO A 137 -0.27 21.94 15.71
CA PRO A 137 -0.29 21.71 14.26
C PRO A 137 -0.63 22.94 13.42
N GLU A 138 -1.42 23.86 13.98
CA GLU A 138 -1.85 25.10 13.32
C GLU A 138 -0.68 26.02 12.95
N ASP A 139 0.37 26.04 13.77
CA ASP A 139 1.54 26.92 13.55
C ASP A 139 2.51 26.33 12.51
N ASP A 140 2.44 25.02 12.25
CA ASP A 140 3.33 24.29 11.34
C ASP A 140 2.66 23.94 10.00
N ILE A 141 1.47 24.48 9.69
CA ILE A 141 0.69 24.12 8.48
C ILE A 141 1.55 24.14 7.22
N THR A 142 2.37 25.19 7.03
CA THR A 142 3.25 25.30 5.86
C THR A 142 4.25 24.14 5.78
N SER A 143 4.86 23.76 6.91
CA SER A 143 5.81 22.63 6.98
C SER A 143 5.13 21.30 6.69
N LEU A 144 3.91 21.12 7.20
CA LEU A 144 3.10 19.91 6.98
C LEU A 144 2.62 19.80 5.52
N LEU A 145 2.19 20.91 4.90
CA LEU A 145 1.81 20.95 3.49
C LEU A 145 3.00 20.64 2.58
N LEU A 146 4.15 21.29 2.80
CA LEU A 146 5.36 21.04 2.02
C LEU A 146 5.87 19.61 2.19
N TRP A 147 5.77 19.06 3.41
CA TRP A 147 6.03 17.64 3.66
C TRP A 147 5.09 16.72 2.86
N THR A 148 3.79 17.02 2.84
CA THR A 148 2.81 16.19 2.15
C THR A 148 3.07 16.17 0.65
N ILE A 149 3.36 17.32 0.04
CA ILE A 149 3.80 17.43 -1.36
C ILE A 149 5.01 16.53 -1.62
N SER A 150 6.02 16.60 -0.74
CA SER A 150 7.23 15.80 -0.84
C SER A 150 6.92 14.31 -0.83
N SER A 151 6.08 13.86 0.10
CA SER A 151 5.70 12.46 0.28
C SER A 151 4.86 11.91 -0.88
N ALA A 152 3.95 12.72 -1.41
CA ALA A 152 3.03 12.36 -2.49
C ALA A 152 3.73 12.05 -3.80
N PHE A 153 4.68 12.90 -4.18
CA PHE A 153 5.29 12.80 -5.50
C PHE A 153 6.50 11.87 -5.50
N PHE A 154 7.29 11.85 -4.42
CA PHE A 154 8.52 11.05 -4.40
C PHE A 154 8.24 9.55 -4.53
N GLY A 155 7.29 9.01 -3.75
CA GLY A 155 6.93 7.58 -3.84
C GLY A 155 6.17 7.20 -5.12
N MET A 156 5.42 8.12 -5.71
CA MET A 156 4.69 7.91 -6.97
C MET A 156 5.64 7.70 -8.15
N PHE A 157 6.60 8.62 -8.35
CA PHE A 157 7.54 8.49 -9.46
C PHE A 157 8.45 7.27 -9.31
N PHE A 158 8.74 6.91 -8.06
CA PHE A 158 9.55 5.74 -7.75
C PHE A 158 8.87 4.41 -8.17
N ALA A 159 7.55 4.35 -8.08
CA ALA A 159 6.75 3.15 -8.33
C ALA A 159 6.70 2.73 -9.82
N VAL A 160 6.87 3.69 -10.73
CA VAL A 160 6.70 3.49 -12.18
C VAL A 160 7.56 2.35 -12.75
N PRO A 161 8.90 2.33 -12.54
CA PRO A 161 9.72 1.22 -13.02
C PRO A 161 9.40 -0.13 -12.35
N LEU A 162 8.80 -0.12 -11.16
CA LEU A 162 8.51 -1.33 -10.38
C LEU A 162 7.31 -2.11 -10.94
N ARG A 163 6.43 -1.47 -11.72
CA ARG A 163 5.34 -2.15 -12.45
C ARG A 163 5.86 -3.30 -13.31
N ALA A 164 6.93 -3.07 -14.07
CA ALA A 164 7.47 -4.12 -14.93
C ALA A 164 7.93 -5.35 -14.13
N HIS A 165 8.41 -5.15 -12.91
CA HIS A 165 8.83 -6.24 -12.04
C HIS A 165 7.64 -6.95 -11.40
N PHE A 166 6.87 -6.26 -10.58
CA PHE A 166 5.85 -6.87 -9.70
C PHE A 166 4.53 -7.19 -10.42
N VAL A 167 4.13 -6.37 -11.40
CA VAL A 167 2.85 -6.53 -12.10
C VAL A 167 3.00 -7.44 -13.31
N ILE A 168 4.05 -7.25 -14.11
CA ILE A 168 4.19 -7.92 -15.41
C ILE A 168 5.02 -9.20 -15.33
N ASN A 169 6.20 -9.16 -14.71
CA ASN A 169 7.12 -10.30 -14.71
C ASN A 169 6.81 -11.32 -13.62
N GLN A 170 6.61 -10.84 -12.38
CA GLN A 170 6.31 -11.68 -11.22
C GLN A 170 4.82 -12.01 -11.12
N ASP A 171 3.95 -11.14 -11.65
CA ASP A 171 2.49 -11.26 -11.59
C ASP A 171 1.99 -11.58 -10.17
N LEU A 172 2.44 -10.80 -9.18
CA LEU A 172 1.96 -10.96 -7.80
C LEU A 172 0.43 -10.84 -7.75
N VAL A 173 -0.16 -11.51 -6.76
CA VAL A 173 -1.62 -11.67 -6.64
C VAL A 173 -2.29 -10.31 -6.53
N PHE A 174 -1.76 -9.43 -5.66
CA PHE A 174 -2.34 -8.14 -5.29
C PHE A 174 -3.86 -8.27 -5.03
N PRO A 175 -4.26 -8.86 -3.88
CA PRO A 175 -5.64 -9.24 -3.64
C PRO A 175 -6.66 -8.11 -3.81
N THR A 176 -6.46 -6.94 -3.17
CA THR A 176 -7.35 -5.78 -3.31
C THR A 176 -7.37 -5.22 -4.73
N PRO A 177 -6.23 -4.97 -5.42
CA PRO A 177 -6.24 -4.55 -6.82
C PRO A 177 -6.97 -5.52 -7.77
N ARG A 178 -6.81 -6.83 -7.55
CA ARG A 178 -7.49 -7.85 -8.35
C ARG A 178 -8.99 -7.86 -8.08
N ALA A 179 -9.41 -7.75 -6.83
CA ALA A 179 -10.80 -7.59 -6.46
C ALA A 179 -11.42 -6.31 -7.06
N ALA A 180 -10.67 -5.20 -7.08
CA ALA A 180 -11.11 -3.95 -7.70
C ALA A 180 -11.27 -4.09 -9.22
N ALA A 181 -10.34 -4.77 -9.91
CA ALA A 181 -10.45 -5.03 -11.34
C ALA A 181 -11.68 -5.89 -11.67
N GLU A 182 -11.89 -6.99 -10.95
CA GLU A 182 -13.07 -7.86 -11.15
C GLU A 182 -14.38 -7.15 -10.80
N THR A 183 -14.37 -6.31 -9.76
CA THR A 183 -15.51 -5.44 -9.43
C THR A 183 -15.81 -4.52 -10.61
N ILE A 184 -14.82 -3.79 -11.14
CA ILE A 184 -15.02 -2.88 -12.27
C ILE A 184 -15.54 -3.61 -13.50
N LYS A 185 -14.96 -4.77 -13.85
CA LYS A 185 -15.45 -5.59 -14.97
C LYS A 185 -16.91 -5.99 -14.76
N SER A 186 -17.24 -6.54 -13.58
CA SER A 186 -18.59 -6.99 -13.25
C SER A 186 -19.64 -5.87 -13.34
N LEU A 187 -19.29 -4.65 -12.90
CA LEU A 187 -20.15 -3.47 -12.97
C LEU A 187 -20.43 -3.02 -14.42
N HIS A 188 -19.52 -3.29 -15.35
CA HIS A 188 -19.59 -2.88 -16.75
C HIS A 188 -20.00 -4.00 -17.72
N ARG A 189 -20.24 -5.23 -17.24
CA ARG A 189 -20.80 -6.32 -18.06
C ARG A 189 -22.16 -5.91 -18.65
N ALA A 190 -22.41 -6.26 -19.91
CA ALA A 190 -23.66 -5.92 -20.58
C ALA A 190 -24.83 -6.76 -20.04
N GLY A 191 -25.87 -6.10 -19.51
CA GLY A 191 -27.12 -6.76 -19.12
C GLY A 191 -27.82 -6.14 -17.91
N SER A 192 -29.12 -6.44 -17.73
CA SER A 192 -29.88 -6.03 -16.54
C SER A 192 -29.32 -6.61 -15.25
N ALA A 193 -28.58 -7.72 -15.34
CA ALA A 193 -27.90 -8.36 -14.22
C ALA A 193 -26.77 -7.48 -13.65
N ALA A 194 -25.90 -6.91 -14.48
CA ALA A 194 -24.80 -6.06 -14.01
C ALA A 194 -25.29 -4.78 -13.30
N VAL A 195 -26.36 -4.16 -13.80
CA VAL A 195 -26.99 -3.01 -13.15
C VAL A 195 -27.61 -3.40 -11.82
N LYS A 196 -28.19 -4.60 -11.73
CA LYS A 196 -28.76 -5.15 -10.50
C LYS A 196 -27.65 -5.47 -9.49
N ASP A 197 -26.58 -6.15 -9.90
CA ASP A 197 -25.45 -6.51 -9.04
C ASP A 197 -24.72 -5.27 -8.50
N ALA A 198 -24.54 -4.25 -9.34
CA ALA A 198 -24.01 -2.95 -8.95
C ALA A 198 -24.88 -2.26 -7.89
N ARG A 199 -26.20 -2.30 -8.10
CA ARG A 199 -27.18 -1.72 -7.18
C ARG A 199 -27.22 -2.49 -5.87
N ASP A 200 -27.25 -3.81 -5.93
CA ASP A 200 -27.32 -4.69 -4.76
C ASP A 200 -26.04 -4.56 -3.93
N SER A 201 -24.87 -4.51 -4.58
CA SER A 201 -23.58 -4.24 -3.92
C SER A 201 -23.55 -2.84 -3.29
N GLY A 202 -24.01 -1.82 -4.01
CA GLY A 202 -24.12 -0.45 -3.49
C GLY A 202 -25.07 -0.33 -2.29
N ILE A 203 -26.22 -1.02 -2.34
CA ILE A 203 -27.16 -1.10 -1.22
C ILE A 203 -26.54 -1.85 -0.04
N ALA A 204 -25.89 -3.00 -0.28
CA ALA A 204 -25.22 -3.76 0.77
C ALA A 204 -24.14 -2.93 1.47
N MET A 205 -23.34 -2.16 0.72
CA MET A 205 -22.37 -1.22 1.29
C MET A 205 -23.06 -0.10 2.08
N ALA A 206 -24.12 0.52 1.55
CA ALA A 206 -24.84 1.59 2.23
C ALA A 206 -25.50 1.10 3.53
N VAL A 207 -26.09 -0.11 3.51
CA VAL A 207 -26.68 -0.75 4.69
C VAL A 207 -25.60 -1.10 5.70
N SER A 208 -24.50 -1.73 5.27
CA SER A 208 -23.38 -2.09 6.16
C SER A 208 -22.74 -0.85 6.78
N PHE A 209 -22.57 0.22 5.98
CA PHE A 209 -22.12 1.52 6.46
C PHE A 209 -23.11 2.12 7.47
N GLY A 210 -24.41 2.09 7.18
CA GLY A 210 -25.45 2.56 8.09
C GLY A 210 -25.46 1.80 9.42
N VAL A 211 -25.32 0.48 9.39
CA VAL A 211 -25.22 -0.38 10.58
C VAL A 211 -23.95 -0.08 11.37
N ALA A 212 -22.79 0.00 10.71
CA ALA A 212 -21.52 0.32 11.35
C ALA A 212 -21.53 1.72 11.97
N MET A 213 -22.08 2.71 11.26
CA MET A 213 -22.24 4.07 11.74
C MET A 213 -23.19 4.14 12.93
N PHE A 214 -24.35 3.47 12.85
CA PHE A 214 -25.28 3.38 13.96
C PHE A 214 -24.63 2.73 15.18
N TRP A 215 -23.88 1.63 14.99
CA TRP A 215 -23.14 0.97 16.06
C TRP A 215 -22.15 1.91 16.75
N GLN A 216 -21.37 2.68 15.98
CA GLN A 216 -20.41 3.65 16.54
C GLN A 216 -21.11 4.80 17.29
N ILE A 217 -22.20 5.34 16.72
CA ILE A 217 -22.96 6.42 17.36
C ILE A 217 -23.59 5.93 18.66
N VAL A 218 -24.27 4.78 18.65
CA VAL A 218 -24.89 4.23 19.85
C VAL A 218 -23.83 3.83 20.87
N GLY A 219 -22.71 3.26 20.44
CA GLY A 219 -21.62 2.89 21.33
C GLY A 219 -20.94 4.08 22.00
N PHE A 220 -20.93 5.25 21.36
CA PHE A 220 -20.50 6.50 22.00
C PHE A 220 -21.42 6.91 23.16
N PHE A 221 -22.74 6.78 23.00
CA PHE A 221 -23.72 7.15 24.04
C PHE A 221 -23.95 6.06 25.08
N ILE A 222 -23.70 4.79 24.75
CA ILE A 222 -23.91 3.63 25.63
C ILE A 222 -22.65 2.73 25.63
N PRO A 223 -21.55 3.18 26.27
CA PRO A 223 -20.27 2.47 26.21
C PRO A 223 -20.32 1.06 26.80
N GLY A 224 -21.22 0.82 27.76
CA GLY A 224 -21.30 -0.46 28.49
C GLY A 224 -21.84 -1.65 27.69
N ILE A 225 -22.61 -1.41 26.62
CA ILE A 225 -23.20 -2.48 25.77
C ILE A 225 -22.32 -2.74 24.54
N PHE A 226 -21.70 -1.70 24.00
CA PHE A 226 -20.97 -1.73 22.72
C PHE A 226 -19.45 -1.66 22.88
N GLY A 227 -18.95 -1.71 24.12
CA GLY A 227 -17.53 -1.79 24.44
C GLY A 227 -16.95 -3.21 24.29
N ALA A 228 -15.69 -3.37 24.70
CA ALA A 228 -15.03 -4.67 24.66
C ALA A 228 -15.75 -5.69 25.56
N ILE A 229 -16.01 -6.87 25.00
CA ILE A 229 -16.62 -8.01 25.68
C ILE A 229 -15.48 -8.81 26.34
N HIS A 230 -15.48 -8.79 27.67
CA HIS A 230 -14.47 -9.40 28.51
C HIS A 230 -14.82 -10.86 28.88
N VAL A 231 -14.95 -11.73 27.87
CA VAL A 231 -15.42 -13.11 28.04
C VAL A 231 -14.57 -13.88 29.05
N LEU A 232 -13.24 -13.79 28.92
CA LEU A 232 -12.30 -14.50 29.79
C LEU A 232 -12.30 -13.95 31.21
N HIS A 233 -12.56 -12.65 31.40
CA HIS A 233 -12.73 -12.08 32.73
C HIS A 233 -13.94 -12.68 33.46
N TYR A 234 -15.11 -12.75 32.81
CA TYR A 234 -16.33 -13.27 33.44
C TYR A 234 -16.26 -14.77 33.71
N ILE A 235 -15.72 -15.55 32.77
CA ILE A 235 -15.48 -16.98 32.98
C ILE A 235 -14.48 -17.16 34.12
N GLY A 236 -13.34 -16.46 34.08
CA GLY A 236 -12.32 -16.52 35.11
C GLY A 236 -12.85 -16.18 36.50
N LYS A 237 -13.74 -15.18 36.61
CA LYS A 237 -14.42 -14.84 37.86
C LYS A 237 -15.37 -15.96 38.32
N ALA A 238 -16.11 -16.60 37.42
CA ALA A 238 -17.02 -17.69 37.76
C ALA A 238 -16.29 -18.95 38.26
N VAL A 239 -15.13 -19.27 37.68
CA VAL A 239 -14.31 -20.43 38.07
C VAL A 239 -13.17 -20.09 39.04
N SER A 240 -13.11 -18.85 39.55
CA SER A 240 -12.02 -18.35 40.41
C SER A 240 -10.61 -18.53 39.83
N SER A 241 -10.45 -18.45 38.50
CA SER A 241 -9.17 -18.56 37.80
C SER A 241 -8.54 -17.20 37.57
N THR A 242 -7.50 -16.88 38.35
CA THR A 242 -6.69 -15.68 38.17
C THR A 242 -6.00 -15.64 36.80
N GLY A 243 -5.67 -16.81 36.23
CA GLY A 243 -5.03 -16.91 34.91
C GLY A 243 -5.94 -16.40 33.78
N MET A 244 -7.21 -16.81 33.77
CA MET A 244 -8.18 -16.35 32.76
C MET A 244 -8.51 -14.86 32.92
N MET A 245 -8.59 -14.37 34.16
CA MET A 245 -8.78 -12.94 34.42
C MET A 245 -7.56 -12.11 33.97
N ASN A 246 -6.35 -12.63 34.13
CA ASN A 246 -5.13 -11.99 33.66
C ASN A 246 -4.99 -12.04 32.13
N ALA A 247 -5.45 -13.10 31.46
CA ALA A 247 -5.47 -13.17 30.00
C ALA A 247 -6.31 -12.02 29.41
N ASP A 248 -7.45 -11.73 30.02
CA ASP A 248 -8.31 -10.60 29.62
C ASP A 248 -7.66 -9.24 29.97
N ALA A 249 -7.32 -9.05 31.24
CA ALA A 249 -6.94 -7.74 31.76
C ALA A 249 -5.51 -7.31 31.40
N MET A 250 -4.58 -8.26 31.28
CA MET A 250 -3.16 -7.98 31.04
C MET A 250 -2.76 -8.24 29.59
N TRP A 251 -3.34 -9.27 28.95
CA TRP A 251 -2.99 -9.69 27.60
C TRP A 251 -4.01 -9.26 26.55
N HIS A 252 -5.06 -8.55 26.97
CA HIS A 252 -6.10 -8.00 26.09
C HIS A 252 -6.80 -9.05 25.23
N TRP A 253 -6.95 -10.28 25.72
CA TRP A 253 -7.82 -11.30 25.13
C TRP A 253 -9.30 -10.96 25.39
N ASN A 254 -9.73 -9.82 24.86
CA ASN A 254 -11.10 -9.32 24.89
C ASN A 254 -11.63 -9.24 23.45
N TRP A 255 -12.94 -9.27 23.30
CA TRP A 255 -13.59 -9.23 22.00
C TRP A 255 -14.18 -7.85 21.75
N ASN A 256 -13.80 -7.19 20.66
CA ASN A 256 -14.37 -5.89 20.30
C ASN A 256 -15.03 -5.94 18.92
N TRP A 257 -16.20 -5.34 18.80
CA TRP A 257 -16.88 -5.17 17.52
C TRP A 257 -16.31 -3.97 16.78
N ASP A 258 -15.17 -4.17 16.13
CA ASP A 258 -14.58 -3.17 15.24
C ASP A 258 -14.85 -3.51 13.77
N PHE A 259 -15.92 -2.91 13.22
CA PHE A 259 -16.36 -3.14 11.84
C PHE A 259 -15.29 -2.83 10.78
N ALA A 260 -14.33 -1.95 11.09
CA ALA A 260 -13.22 -1.70 10.18
C ALA A 260 -12.32 -2.94 10.03
N PHE A 261 -12.02 -3.63 11.14
CA PHE A 261 -11.26 -4.88 11.12
C PHE A 261 -12.03 -6.06 10.53
N TYR A 262 -13.36 -6.12 10.70
CA TYR A 262 -14.16 -7.11 9.98
C TYR A 262 -14.08 -6.90 8.46
N GLY A 263 -14.23 -5.67 7.99
CA GLY A 263 -14.08 -5.34 6.57
C GLY A 263 -12.68 -5.69 6.04
N ALA A 264 -11.64 -5.28 6.76
CA ALA A 264 -10.25 -5.59 6.42
C ALA A 264 -9.97 -7.10 6.35
N GLY A 265 -10.47 -7.86 7.34
CA GLY A 265 -10.30 -9.31 7.42
C GLY A 265 -10.99 -10.05 6.27
N LEU A 266 -12.13 -9.54 5.78
CA LEU A 266 -12.83 -10.12 4.63
C LEU A 266 -12.09 -9.89 3.30
N MET A 267 -11.29 -8.83 3.19
CA MET A 267 -10.50 -8.52 1.99
C MET A 267 -9.13 -9.22 1.99
N THR A 268 -8.62 -9.53 3.18
CA THR A 268 -7.33 -10.18 3.36
C THR A 268 -7.44 -11.69 3.05
N PRO A 269 -6.47 -12.32 2.35
CA PRO A 269 -6.49 -13.76 2.11
C PRO A 269 -6.62 -14.57 3.41
N VAL A 270 -7.47 -15.59 3.40
CA VAL A 270 -7.80 -16.41 4.59
C VAL A 270 -6.54 -16.99 5.26
N ASN A 271 -5.57 -17.45 4.47
CA ASN A 271 -4.29 -17.98 4.97
C ASN A 271 -3.50 -16.93 5.75
N THR A 272 -3.52 -15.66 5.30
CA THR A 272 -2.88 -14.54 5.98
C THR A 272 -3.58 -14.24 7.30
N VAL A 273 -4.91 -14.21 7.30
CA VAL A 273 -5.71 -13.97 8.53
C VAL A 273 -5.42 -15.04 9.58
N PHE A 274 -5.39 -16.33 9.18
CA PHE A 274 -5.01 -17.41 10.10
C PHE A 274 -3.55 -17.32 10.57
N SER A 275 -2.65 -16.84 9.71
CA SER A 275 -1.25 -16.63 10.09
C SER A 275 -1.11 -15.52 11.13
N PHE A 276 -1.86 -14.41 10.99
CA PHE A 276 -1.92 -13.36 12.01
C PHE A 276 -2.49 -13.86 13.33
N LEU A 277 -3.61 -14.60 13.28
CA LEU A 277 -4.22 -15.18 14.47
C LEU A 277 -3.27 -16.16 15.18
N LEU A 278 -2.61 -17.05 14.43
CA LEU A 278 -1.65 -17.98 14.98
C LEU A 278 -0.43 -17.26 15.57
N GLY A 279 0.07 -16.23 14.89
CA GLY A 279 1.16 -15.39 15.37
C GLY A 279 0.81 -14.68 16.68
N GLU A 280 -0.41 -14.15 16.79
CA GLU A 280 -0.92 -13.50 18.00
C GLU A 280 -1.11 -14.50 19.16
N LEU A 281 -1.66 -15.68 18.88
CA LEU A 281 -1.77 -16.78 19.85
C LEU A 281 -0.39 -17.21 20.38
N ILE A 282 0.60 -17.37 19.50
CA ILE A 282 1.95 -17.75 19.90
C ILE A 282 2.60 -16.63 20.71
N ALA A 283 2.59 -15.39 20.21
CA ALA A 283 3.31 -14.27 20.82
C ALA A 283 2.65 -13.78 22.12
N PHE A 284 1.33 -13.61 22.13
CA PHE A 284 0.60 -12.99 23.24
C PHE A 284 -0.31 -13.96 24.01
N GLY A 285 -0.56 -15.16 23.49
CA GLY A 285 -1.29 -16.21 24.19
C GLY A 285 -0.39 -17.19 24.95
N ILE A 286 0.81 -17.46 24.44
CA ILE A 286 1.72 -18.48 24.99
C ILE A 286 3.06 -17.88 25.41
N ALA A 287 3.85 -17.39 24.45
CA ALA A 287 5.24 -17.00 24.68
C ALA A 287 5.35 -15.77 25.59
N GLY A 288 4.52 -14.73 25.38
CA GLY A 288 4.46 -13.55 26.22
C GLY A 288 4.20 -13.88 27.70
N PRO A 289 3.08 -14.55 28.04
CA PRO A 289 2.80 -14.98 29.40
C PRO A 289 3.92 -15.80 30.04
N LEU A 290 4.46 -16.79 29.33
CA LEU A 290 5.56 -17.63 29.82
C LEU A 290 6.83 -16.82 30.10
N MET A 291 7.17 -15.88 29.23
CA MET A 291 8.35 -15.03 29.40
C MET A 291 8.19 -14.02 30.54
N THR A 292 6.98 -13.54 30.79
CA THR A 292 6.67 -12.71 31.96
C THR A 292 6.74 -13.52 33.25
N ASP A 293 6.19 -14.74 33.27
CA ASP A 293 6.24 -15.62 34.45
C ASP A 293 7.66 -16.09 34.79
N ALA A 294 8.46 -16.39 33.76
CA ALA A 294 9.88 -16.71 33.91
C ALA A 294 10.77 -15.51 34.29
N GLY A 295 10.21 -14.30 34.39
CA GLY A 295 10.93 -13.09 34.79
C GLY A 295 11.81 -12.45 33.71
N TYR A 296 11.73 -12.91 32.45
CA TYR A 296 12.45 -12.26 31.32
C TYR A 296 11.83 -10.92 30.94
N LEU A 297 10.51 -10.77 31.13
CA LEU A 297 9.77 -9.54 30.83
C LEU A 297 9.23 -8.95 32.13
N SER A 298 9.65 -7.73 32.46
CA SER A 298 9.21 -7.02 33.67
C SER A 298 7.99 -6.12 33.44
N GLY A 299 7.78 -5.68 32.20
CA GLY A 299 6.64 -4.87 31.81
C GLY A 299 5.44 -5.71 31.40
N LYS A 300 4.25 -5.38 31.95
CA LYS A 300 2.98 -6.04 31.59
C LYS A 300 2.40 -5.62 30.24
N GLY A 301 3.02 -4.63 29.56
CA GLY A 301 2.62 -4.10 28.26
C GLY A 301 3.29 -2.77 27.95
N GLY A 302 3.16 -2.29 26.70
CA GLY A 302 3.64 -0.99 26.23
C GLY A 302 5.14 -0.92 25.90
N PHE A 303 5.57 0.25 25.43
CA PHE A 303 6.94 0.53 24.99
C PHE A 303 7.70 1.40 26.00
N LYS A 304 7.48 1.18 27.30
CA LYS A 304 8.13 1.94 28.38
C LYS A 304 9.57 1.45 28.62
N THR A 305 10.21 1.97 29.67
CA THR A 305 11.58 1.62 30.07
C THR A 305 11.77 0.14 30.45
N GLN A 306 10.69 -0.58 30.77
CA GLN A 306 10.74 -2.01 31.09
C GLN A 306 10.42 -2.85 29.85
N PRO A 307 11.18 -3.94 29.60
CA PRO A 307 10.88 -4.86 28.51
C PRO A 307 9.52 -5.52 28.76
N SER A 308 8.59 -5.28 27.83
CA SER A 308 7.29 -5.92 27.72
C SER A 308 7.25 -6.88 26.53
N ALA A 309 6.24 -7.75 26.49
CA ALA A 309 6.01 -8.62 25.34
C ALA A 309 5.88 -7.82 24.02
N GLN A 310 5.15 -6.69 24.04
CA GLN A 310 5.00 -5.83 22.86
C GLN A 310 6.34 -5.25 22.39
N SER A 311 7.17 -4.77 23.33
CA SER A 311 8.49 -4.23 23.00
C SER A 311 9.48 -5.30 22.53
N TRP A 312 9.34 -6.52 23.05
CA TRP A 312 10.25 -7.63 22.75
C TRP A 312 9.91 -8.27 21.41
N PHE A 313 8.66 -8.73 21.21
CA PHE A 313 8.22 -9.38 19.97
C PHE A 313 8.25 -8.46 18.75
N LEU A 314 8.25 -7.14 18.97
CA LEU A 314 8.42 -6.17 17.90
C LEU A 314 9.72 -6.42 17.11
N TRP A 315 10.85 -6.67 17.77
CA TRP A 315 12.15 -6.74 17.09
C TRP A 315 12.36 -8.02 16.28
N PRO A 316 12.07 -9.23 16.79
CA PRO A 316 12.06 -10.43 15.96
C PRO A 316 11.08 -10.34 14.80
N GLY A 317 9.89 -9.76 15.01
CA GLY A 317 8.90 -9.56 13.94
C GLY A 317 9.42 -8.65 12.82
N VAL A 318 9.96 -7.48 13.17
CA VAL A 318 10.61 -6.57 12.21
C VAL A 318 11.78 -7.27 11.52
N GLY A 319 12.60 -8.00 12.26
CA GLY A 319 13.72 -8.78 11.73
C GLY A 319 13.27 -9.79 10.67
N MET A 320 12.30 -10.64 10.99
CA MET A 320 11.77 -11.64 10.05
C MET A 320 11.24 -10.99 8.78
N MET A 321 10.43 -9.93 8.90
CA MET A 321 9.88 -9.23 7.75
C MET A 321 10.97 -8.65 6.83
N VAL A 322 12.00 -8.04 7.42
CA VAL A 322 13.15 -7.51 6.70
C VAL A 322 13.92 -8.63 6.00
N PHE A 323 14.24 -9.70 6.73
CA PHE A 323 14.98 -10.83 6.16
C PHE A 323 14.21 -11.49 5.02
N THR A 324 12.90 -11.68 5.14
CA THR A 324 12.07 -12.22 4.05
C THR A 324 12.19 -11.34 2.82
N ALA A 325 11.96 -10.04 2.96
CA ALA A 325 11.95 -9.15 1.81
C ALA A 325 13.33 -8.93 1.18
N PHE A 326 14.40 -8.89 1.98
CA PHE A 326 15.77 -8.86 1.43
C PHE A 326 16.17 -10.20 0.82
N SER A 327 15.66 -11.33 1.32
CA SER A 327 15.90 -12.64 0.72
C SER A 327 15.24 -12.72 -0.66
N GLU A 328 14.01 -12.23 -0.80
CA GLU A 328 13.33 -12.14 -2.10
C GLU A 328 14.02 -11.18 -3.05
N LEU A 329 14.46 -10.02 -2.55
CA LEU A 329 15.27 -9.07 -3.31
C LEU A 329 16.56 -9.74 -3.80
N ALA A 330 17.20 -10.55 -2.95
CA ALA A 330 18.41 -11.29 -3.30
C ALA A 330 18.14 -12.38 -4.34
N VAL A 331 16.99 -13.07 -4.28
CA VAL A 331 16.59 -14.06 -5.30
C VAL A 331 16.31 -13.37 -6.65
N HIS A 332 15.65 -12.21 -6.63
CA HIS A 332 15.25 -11.48 -7.83
C HIS A 332 16.22 -10.37 -8.25
N TRP A 333 17.44 -10.36 -7.71
CA TRP A 333 18.41 -9.28 -7.88
C TRP A 333 18.72 -9.00 -9.36
N ARG A 334 18.64 -10.01 -10.22
CA ARG A 334 18.85 -9.87 -11.66
C ARG A 334 17.79 -8.96 -12.26
N THR A 335 16.51 -9.22 -12.02
CA THR A 335 15.41 -8.41 -12.58
C THR A 335 15.49 -6.96 -12.08
N LEU A 336 15.86 -6.78 -10.82
CA LEU A 336 16.13 -5.47 -10.24
C LEU A 336 17.31 -4.75 -10.92
N ALA A 337 18.45 -5.43 -11.05
CA ALA A 337 19.63 -4.88 -11.69
C ALA A 337 19.34 -4.46 -13.13
N HIS A 338 18.49 -5.21 -13.84
CA HIS A 338 18.00 -4.81 -15.16
C HIS A 338 17.13 -3.55 -15.11
N GLY A 339 16.15 -3.47 -14.22
CA GLY A 339 15.30 -2.28 -14.05
C GLY A 339 16.07 -1.02 -13.64
N ILE A 340 17.07 -1.16 -12.77
CA ILE A 340 17.98 -0.05 -12.42
C ILE A 340 18.87 0.29 -13.61
N SER A 341 19.44 -0.70 -14.29
CA SER A 341 20.33 -0.46 -15.43
C SER A 341 19.60 0.17 -16.62
N SER A 342 18.31 -0.12 -16.82
CA SER A 342 17.47 0.52 -17.83
C SER A 342 17.19 1.98 -17.46
N GLY A 343 16.88 2.25 -16.19
CA GLY A 343 16.74 3.61 -15.67
C GLY A 343 18.03 4.43 -15.80
N VAL A 344 19.19 3.86 -15.45
CA VAL A 344 20.50 4.51 -15.57
C VAL A 344 20.89 4.70 -17.05
N ARG A 345 20.62 3.71 -17.91
CA ARG A 345 20.86 3.81 -19.36
C ARG A 345 20.01 4.94 -19.95
N GLU A 346 18.76 5.08 -19.51
CA GLU A 346 17.90 6.15 -19.98
C GLU A 346 18.31 7.51 -19.42
N LEU A 347 18.74 7.60 -18.17
CA LEU A 347 19.34 8.82 -17.62
C LEU A 347 20.56 9.25 -18.46
N ARG A 348 21.44 8.29 -18.79
CA ARG A 348 22.59 8.51 -19.69
C ARG A 348 22.14 8.93 -21.08
N ASN A 349 21.06 8.35 -21.60
CA ASN A 349 20.48 8.72 -22.90
C ASN A 349 19.88 10.13 -22.88
N VAL A 350 19.22 10.54 -21.79
CA VAL A 350 18.67 11.90 -21.60
C VAL A 350 19.81 12.92 -21.53
N VAL A 351 20.87 12.62 -20.77
CA VAL A 351 22.08 13.45 -20.73
C VAL A 351 22.74 13.53 -22.11
N ARG A 352 22.81 12.41 -22.84
CA ARG A 352 23.32 12.37 -24.23
C ARG A 352 22.44 13.13 -25.21
N ARG A 353 21.10 13.09 -25.08
CA ARG A 353 20.15 13.87 -25.90
C ARG A 353 20.35 15.37 -25.68
N TRP A 354 20.65 15.77 -24.45
CA TRP A 354 21.02 17.15 -24.11
C TRP A 354 22.38 17.55 -24.68
N GLN A 355 23.34 16.62 -24.76
CA GLN A 355 24.69 16.89 -25.26
C GLN A 355 24.86 16.73 -26.78
N LYS A 356 24.05 15.91 -27.47
CA LYS A 356 24.07 15.72 -28.94
C LYS A 356 22.67 15.38 -29.48
N LYS A 357 22.26 16.07 -30.57
CA LYS A 357 21.17 15.65 -31.48
C LYS A 357 21.57 14.34 -32.18
N ALA A 358 21.45 13.20 -31.50
CA ALA A 358 21.69 11.88 -32.11
C ALA A 358 20.47 10.98 -31.91
N ALA A 359 20.03 10.35 -33.02
CA ALA A 359 19.02 9.30 -33.00
C ALA A 359 19.56 8.06 -32.25
N ILE A 360 18.71 7.44 -31.44
CA ILE A 360 19.08 6.27 -30.63
C ILE A 360 18.34 5.05 -31.18
N GLU A 361 19.09 4.02 -31.59
CA GLU A 361 18.58 2.67 -31.79
C GLU A 361 18.37 1.98 -30.43
N ASP A 362 17.15 1.53 -30.18
CA ASP A 362 16.78 0.77 -28.97
C ASP A 362 17.23 -0.68 -29.13
N ASN A 363 18.49 -0.94 -28.81
CA ASN A 363 19.10 -2.27 -28.86
C ASN A 363 19.02 -2.97 -27.48
N SER A 364 17.84 -2.96 -26.87
CA SER A 364 17.56 -3.78 -25.70
C SER A 364 17.03 -5.14 -26.15
N GLY A 365 17.89 -6.15 -26.20
CA GLY A 365 17.52 -7.55 -26.49
C GLY A 365 16.64 -8.21 -25.42
N PHE A 366 15.86 -7.42 -24.67
CA PHE A 366 14.91 -7.88 -23.67
C PHE A 366 13.51 -7.83 -24.28
N ILE A 367 12.94 -9.00 -24.56
CA ILE A 367 11.53 -9.12 -24.91
C ILE A 367 10.74 -8.82 -23.63
N SER A 368 10.31 -7.57 -23.50
CA SER A 368 9.34 -7.17 -22.50
C SER A 368 8.08 -8.04 -22.64
N LYS A 369 7.70 -8.75 -21.58
CA LYS A 369 6.40 -9.44 -21.50
C LYS A 369 5.20 -8.46 -21.47
N ASP A 370 5.47 -7.17 -21.37
CA ASP A 370 4.43 -6.14 -21.37
C ASP A 370 3.84 -5.98 -22.78
N THR A 371 2.57 -6.35 -22.93
CA THR A 371 1.79 -6.25 -24.16
C THR A 371 1.15 -4.86 -24.35
N THR A 372 1.36 -3.94 -23.41
CA THR A 372 0.78 -2.58 -23.44
C THR A 372 1.41 -1.75 -24.57
N PRO A 373 0.63 -1.04 -25.40
CA PRO A 373 1.16 -0.16 -26.44
C PRO A 373 2.16 0.86 -25.89
N LYS A 374 3.25 1.14 -26.63
CA LYS A 374 4.33 2.03 -26.16
C LYS A 374 3.83 3.46 -25.89
N GLU A 375 2.76 3.89 -26.56
CA GLU A 375 2.14 5.21 -26.43
C GLU A 375 1.37 5.38 -25.11
N GLU A 376 0.92 4.25 -24.54
CA GLU A 376 0.18 4.19 -23.28
C GLU A 376 1.11 4.01 -22.05
N LEU A 377 2.37 3.68 -22.28
CA LEU A 377 3.37 3.59 -21.22
C LEU A 377 3.77 4.98 -20.71
N ILE A 378 4.18 5.05 -19.45
CA ILE A 378 4.68 6.28 -18.84
C ILE A 378 6.07 6.56 -19.41
N PRO A 379 6.30 7.72 -20.08
CA PRO A 379 7.61 8.04 -20.62
C PRO A 379 8.67 8.08 -19.52
N ASN A 380 9.85 7.53 -19.80
CA ASN A 380 10.91 7.49 -18.81
C ASN A 380 11.35 8.88 -18.33
N SER A 381 11.30 9.88 -19.21
CA SER A 381 11.61 11.27 -18.86
C SER A 381 10.69 11.83 -17.78
N TRP A 382 9.42 11.41 -17.73
CA TRP A 382 8.44 11.93 -16.77
C TRP A 382 8.75 11.46 -15.37
N TRP A 383 8.91 10.13 -15.19
CA TRP A 383 9.16 9.59 -13.85
C TRP A 383 10.60 9.85 -13.38
N ILE A 384 11.61 9.82 -14.27
CA ILE A 384 13.00 10.15 -13.87
C ILE A 384 13.11 11.63 -13.48
N GLY A 385 12.56 12.53 -14.31
CA GLY A 385 12.56 13.96 -14.02
C GLY A 385 11.80 14.28 -12.74
N GLY A 386 10.61 13.70 -12.58
CA GLY A 386 9.80 13.83 -11.38
C GLY A 386 10.51 13.30 -10.13
N LEU A 387 11.19 12.16 -10.21
CA LEU A 387 11.96 11.58 -9.11
C LEU A 387 13.10 12.50 -8.67
N ILE A 388 13.86 13.08 -9.61
CA ILE A 388 14.95 14.01 -9.29
C ILE A 388 14.41 15.27 -8.64
N VAL A 389 13.36 15.88 -9.21
CA VAL A 389 12.77 17.11 -8.67
C VAL A 389 12.18 16.86 -7.29
N SER A 390 11.41 15.80 -7.10
CA SER A 390 10.83 15.44 -5.80
C SER A 390 11.88 15.07 -4.76
N ALA A 391 12.98 14.40 -5.15
CA ALA A 391 14.10 14.11 -4.23
C ALA A 391 14.82 15.39 -3.79
N ILE A 392 15.12 16.32 -4.71
CA ILE A 392 15.72 17.63 -4.37
C ILE A 392 14.78 18.41 -3.46
N PHE A 393 13.49 18.45 -3.81
CA PHE A 393 12.47 19.11 -3.00
C PHE A 393 12.41 18.50 -1.58
N THR A 394 12.43 17.17 -1.46
CA THR A 394 12.50 16.46 -0.17
C THR A 394 13.72 16.90 0.63
N VAL A 395 14.91 16.94 0.02
CA VAL A 395 16.14 17.38 0.70
C VAL A 395 16.03 18.82 1.21
N VAL A 396 15.48 19.72 0.40
CA VAL A 396 15.29 21.14 0.77
C VAL A 396 14.33 21.28 1.93
N ILE A 397 13.14 20.68 1.86
CA ILE A 397 12.11 20.79 2.92
C ILE A 397 12.60 20.16 4.22
N MET A 398 13.26 19.01 4.15
CA MET A 398 13.82 18.35 5.33
C MET A 398 14.87 19.21 6.03
N ARG A 399 15.69 19.95 5.26
CA ARG A 399 16.70 20.85 5.81
C ARG A 399 16.09 22.12 6.38
N LEU A 400 15.15 22.76 5.67
CA LEU A 400 14.61 24.06 6.04
C LEU A 400 13.56 23.97 7.15
N ASN A 401 12.61 23.03 7.04
CA ASN A 401 11.45 22.95 7.93
C ASN A 401 11.70 22.04 9.13
N PHE A 402 12.42 20.93 8.92
CA PHE A 402 12.64 19.91 9.96
C PHE A 402 14.07 19.89 10.50
N GLN A 403 14.95 20.78 10.00
CA GLN A 403 16.35 20.91 10.43
C GLN A 403 17.16 19.61 10.31
N VAL A 404 16.71 18.66 9.49
CA VAL A 404 17.37 17.37 9.30
C VAL A 404 18.64 17.56 8.46
N PRO A 405 19.78 16.93 8.85
CA PRO A 405 21.00 17.02 8.08
C PRO A 405 20.85 16.46 6.66
N ILE A 406 21.43 17.14 5.67
CA ILE A 406 21.30 16.78 4.25
C ILE A 406 21.75 15.35 3.98
N TYR A 407 22.87 14.93 4.57
CA TYR A 407 23.39 13.57 4.41
C TYR A 407 22.42 12.51 4.94
N ALA A 408 21.69 12.83 6.02
CA ALA A 408 20.72 11.92 6.60
C ALA A 408 19.48 11.80 5.68
N THR A 409 19.02 12.91 5.13
CA THR A 409 17.91 12.89 4.15
C THR A 409 18.27 12.12 2.89
N ILE A 410 19.46 12.35 2.32
CA ILE A 410 19.93 11.59 1.13
C ILE A 410 20.02 10.10 1.45
N GLY A 411 20.59 9.75 2.60
CA GLY A 411 20.65 8.36 3.06
C GLY A 411 19.26 7.74 3.20
N ALA A 412 18.28 8.49 3.75
CA ALA A 412 16.92 8.01 3.92
C ALA A 412 16.22 7.82 2.58
N VAL A 413 16.37 8.75 1.64
CA VAL A 413 15.87 8.64 0.26
C VAL A 413 16.40 7.38 -0.43
N ILE A 414 17.71 7.10 -0.32
CA ILE A 414 18.33 5.90 -0.88
C ILE A 414 17.83 4.64 -0.16
N LEU A 415 17.73 4.65 1.17
CA LEU A 415 17.24 3.49 1.91
C LEU A 415 15.76 3.19 1.58
N SER A 416 14.95 4.24 1.42
CA SER A 416 13.52 4.14 1.09
C SER A 416 13.30 3.43 -0.24
N PHE A 417 14.19 3.63 -1.21
CA PHE A 417 14.17 2.90 -2.49
C PHE A 417 14.16 1.38 -2.24
N PHE A 418 15.06 0.88 -1.39
CA PHE A 418 15.16 -0.55 -1.11
C PHE A 418 13.98 -1.04 -0.26
N LEU A 419 13.55 -0.24 0.71
CA LEU A 419 12.48 -0.64 1.62
C LEU A 419 11.09 -0.62 0.96
N ALA A 420 10.88 0.16 -0.09
CA ALA A 420 9.64 0.11 -0.85
C ALA A 420 9.44 -1.22 -1.61
N PHE A 421 10.51 -1.98 -1.91
CA PHE A 421 10.38 -3.36 -2.40
C PHE A 421 9.73 -4.27 -1.36
N VAL A 422 10.11 -4.10 -0.10
CA VAL A 422 9.53 -4.83 1.04
C VAL A 422 8.03 -4.56 1.11
N GLY A 423 7.63 -3.29 0.96
CA GLY A 423 6.23 -2.89 0.91
C GLY A 423 5.46 -3.53 -0.23
N LEU A 424 6.03 -3.50 -1.43
CA LEU A 424 5.40 -4.01 -2.65
C LEU A 424 5.23 -5.53 -2.65
N GLN A 425 6.23 -6.27 -2.17
CA GLN A 425 6.07 -7.72 -2.06
C GLN A 425 5.03 -8.07 -1.00
N ALA A 426 5.19 -7.54 0.21
CA ALA A 426 4.27 -7.84 1.31
C ALA A 426 2.83 -7.51 0.92
N SER A 427 2.60 -6.33 0.34
CA SER A 427 1.28 -5.95 -0.15
C SER A 427 0.80 -6.84 -1.31
N GLY A 428 1.68 -7.20 -2.24
CA GLY A 428 1.33 -8.06 -3.38
C GLY A 428 0.95 -9.49 -2.99
N GLU A 429 1.45 -10.01 -1.88
CA GLU A 429 1.15 -11.36 -1.39
C GLU A 429 0.06 -11.39 -0.33
N THR A 430 0.11 -10.46 0.63
CA THR A 430 -0.73 -10.49 1.82
C THR A 430 -1.80 -9.41 1.85
N ASP A 431 -1.81 -8.49 0.88
CA ASP A 431 -2.67 -7.30 0.81
C ASP A 431 -2.39 -6.23 1.88
N ILE A 432 -1.30 -6.39 2.64
CA ILE A 432 -0.95 -5.52 3.76
C ILE A 432 0.36 -4.82 3.48
N ASN A 433 0.36 -3.49 3.59
CA ASN A 433 1.56 -2.69 3.46
C ASN A 433 2.24 -2.46 4.83
N PRO A 434 3.44 -3.02 5.07
CA PRO A 434 4.12 -2.92 6.35
C PRO A 434 4.89 -1.59 6.54
N THR A 435 4.25 -0.45 6.28
CA THR A 435 4.86 0.89 6.37
C THR A 435 5.52 1.14 7.73
N GLY A 436 4.87 0.73 8.82
CA GLY A 436 5.37 0.87 10.18
C GLY A 436 6.64 0.06 10.47
N ALA A 437 6.81 -1.10 9.84
CA ALA A 437 8.02 -1.90 10.00
C ALA A 437 9.15 -1.37 9.12
N VAL A 438 8.86 -0.95 7.88
CA VAL A 438 9.80 -0.20 7.02
C VAL A 438 10.32 1.06 7.71
N ALA A 439 9.44 1.81 8.38
CA ALA A 439 9.82 2.96 9.19
C ALA A 439 10.83 2.57 10.28
N LYS A 440 10.56 1.51 11.05
CA LYS A 440 11.41 1.06 12.18
C LYS A 440 12.81 0.61 11.74
N VAL A 441 12.92 -0.03 10.58
CA VAL A 441 14.23 -0.37 9.99
C VAL A 441 15.04 0.88 9.72
N THR A 442 14.39 1.88 9.16
CA THR A 442 15.01 3.20 8.96
C THR A 442 15.36 3.84 10.29
N GLN A 443 14.49 3.81 11.30
CA GLN A 443 14.82 4.29 12.64
C GLN A 443 16.05 3.59 13.23
N LEU A 444 16.24 2.28 13.01
CA LEU A 444 17.41 1.56 13.48
C LEU A 444 18.69 2.05 12.79
N VAL A 445 18.68 2.21 11.47
CA VAL A 445 19.83 2.73 10.69
C VAL A 445 20.20 4.15 11.13
N PHE A 446 19.19 5.00 11.34
CA PHE A 446 19.36 6.40 11.68
C PHE A 446 19.46 6.66 13.19
N SER A 447 19.48 5.61 14.03
CA SER A 447 19.50 5.72 15.51
C SER A 447 20.81 6.28 16.06
N ARG A 448 21.91 6.11 15.32
CA ARG A 448 23.27 6.51 15.73
C ARG A 448 23.80 7.74 15.01
N ILE A 449 22.94 8.50 14.33
CA ILE A 449 23.36 9.74 13.70
C ILE A 449 23.65 10.79 14.78
N PRO A 450 24.86 11.36 14.82
CA PRO A 450 25.21 12.38 15.80
C PRO A 450 24.39 13.65 15.53
N GLY A 451 23.84 14.23 16.59
CA GLY A 451 23.14 15.51 16.60
C GLY A 451 23.67 16.39 17.72
N ALA A 452 23.39 17.71 17.63
CA ALA A 452 23.82 18.67 18.65
C ALA A 452 23.19 18.40 20.03
N ASP A 453 21.98 17.85 20.02
CA ASP A 453 21.17 17.56 21.20
C ASP A 453 20.24 16.35 20.92
N LEU A 454 19.67 15.79 21.99
CA LEU A 454 18.79 14.61 21.90
C LEU A 454 17.55 14.86 21.03
N GLN A 455 16.98 16.06 21.06
CA GLN A 455 15.79 16.38 20.27
C GLN A 455 16.11 16.39 18.78
N THR A 456 17.28 16.93 18.39
CA THR A 456 17.77 16.88 17.01
C THR A 456 17.98 15.44 16.52
N VAL A 457 18.53 14.56 17.36
CA VAL A 457 18.70 13.14 17.04
C VAL A 457 17.34 12.46 16.85
N GLN A 458 16.40 12.67 17.78
CA GLN A 458 15.06 12.08 17.72
C GLN A 458 14.27 12.57 16.50
N LYS A 459 14.32 13.88 16.21
CA LYS A 459 13.66 14.50 15.06
C LYS A 459 14.21 13.97 13.74
N THR A 460 15.54 13.90 13.61
CA THR A 460 16.23 13.33 12.45
C THR A 460 15.78 11.88 12.24
N ASN A 461 15.78 11.08 13.31
CA ASN A 461 15.39 9.68 13.27
C ASN A 461 13.94 9.48 12.80
N LEU A 462 13.01 10.21 13.41
CA LEU A 462 11.58 10.14 13.08
C LEU A 462 11.31 10.58 11.65
N MET A 463 11.91 11.68 11.19
CA MET A 463 11.67 12.20 9.85
C MET A 463 12.33 11.35 8.75
N CYS A 464 13.52 10.79 8.98
CA CYS A 464 14.11 9.82 8.04
C CYS A 464 13.22 8.57 7.90
N ALA A 465 12.66 8.08 9.00
CA ALA A 465 11.71 6.97 8.98
C ALA A 465 10.39 7.33 8.30
N ASN A 466 9.93 8.57 8.46
CA ASN A 466 8.75 9.10 7.80
C ASN A 466 8.90 9.11 6.28
N ILE A 467 10.10 9.46 5.76
CA ILE A 467 10.40 9.37 4.32
C ILE A 467 10.21 7.93 3.84
N ALA A 468 10.81 6.95 4.52
CA ALA A 468 10.72 5.55 4.13
C ALA A 468 9.28 5.02 4.17
N ALA A 469 8.52 5.35 5.22
CA ALA A 469 7.13 4.96 5.37
C ALA A 469 6.26 5.54 4.23
N SER A 470 6.38 6.84 3.98
CA SER A 470 5.60 7.52 2.95
C SER A 470 5.91 7.03 1.54
N VAL A 471 7.18 6.81 1.21
CA VAL A 471 7.60 6.27 -0.09
C VAL A 471 7.05 4.86 -0.27
N CYS A 472 7.19 4.02 0.74
CA CYS A 472 6.64 2.67 0.75
C CYS A 472 5.12 2.68 0.55
N SER A 473 4.40 3.57 1.24
CA SER A 473 2.95 3.73 1.09
C SER A 473 2.56 4.11 -0.34
N GLN A 474 3.08 5.22 -0.83
CA GLN A 474 2.71 5.77 -2.12
C GLN A 474 3.15 4.88 -3.28
N SER A 475 4.29 4.19 -3.16
CA SER A 475 4.73 3.24 -4.18
C SER A 475 3.83 2.02 -4.26
N VAL A 476 3.37 1.51 -3.12
CA VAL A 476 2.38 0.41 -3.09
C VAL A 476 1.06 0.84 -3.71
N ASP A 477 0.56 2.03 -3.38
CA ASP A 477 -0.69 2.55 -3.95
C ASP A 477 -0.59 2.69 -5.48
N MET A 478 0.54 3.24 -5.99
CA MET A 478 0.77 3.38 -7.42
C MET A 478 0.90 2.05 -8.16
N VAL A 479 1.66 1.09 -7.64
CA VAL A 479 1.75 -0.23 -8.29
C VAL A 479 0.41 -0.98 -8.22
N SER A 480 -0.34 -0.81 -7.12
CA SER A 480 -1.68 -1.37 -6.94
C SER A 480 -2.65 -0.84 -7.99
N ASP A 481 -2.68 0.48 -8.23
CA ASP A 481 -3.51 1.07 -9.29
C ASP A 481 -3.07 0.61 -10.68
N LEU A 482 -1.76 0.49 -10.92
CA LEU A 482 -1.22 -0.04 -12.17
C LEU A 482 -1.57 -1.52 -12.39
N LYS A 483 -1.70 -2.30 -11.32
CA LYS A 483 -2.19 -3.69 -11.37
C LYS A 483 -3.66 -3.74 -11.74
N THR A 484 -4.51 -2.95 -11.08
CA THR A 484 -5.94 -2.84 -11.40
C THR A 484 -6.12 -2.43 -12.87
N ALA A 485 -5.39 -1.42 -13.31
CA ALA A 485 -5.40 -0.96 -14.70
C ALA A 485 -4.94 -2.04 -15.69
N HIS A 486 -3.87 -2.77 -15.36
CA HIS A 486 -3.39 -3.86 -16.21
C HIS A 486 -4.46 -4.95 -16.39
N LEU A 487 -5.15 -5.35 -15.32
CA LEU A 487 -6.20 -6.37 -15.35
C LEU A 487 -7.46 -5.93 -16.10
N VAL A 488 -7.72 -4.62 -16.17
CA VAL A 488 -8.84 -4.02 -16.92
C VAL A 488 -8.43 -3.64 -18.36
N GLY A 489 -7.13 -3.65 -18.68
CA GLY A 489 -6.61 -3.20 -19.97
C GLY A 489 -6.63 -1.67 -20.14
N ALA A 490 -6.48 -0.93 -19.05
CA ALA A 490 -6.37 0.53 -19.02
C ALA A 490 -4.90 1.00 -19.08
N SER A 491 -4.71 2.20 -19.62
CA SER A 491 -3.41 2.82 -19.88
C SER A 491 -2.69 3.20 -18.58
N PRO A 492 -1.45 2.73 -18.37
CA PRO A 492 -0.59 3.17 -17.27
C PRO A 492 -0.41 4.70 -17.22
N ARG A 493 -0.37 5.36 -18.38
CA ARG A 493 -0.24 6.82 -18.47
C ARG A 493 -1.49 7.56 -17.95
N ALA A 494 -2.68 7.00 -18.16
CA ALA A 494 -3.90 7.56 -17.58
C ALA A 494 -3.87 7.45 -16.05
N MET A 495 -3.41 6.32 -15.51
CA MET A 495 -3.25 6.12 -14.05
C MET A 495 -2.26 7.12 -13.45
N PHE A 496 -1.14 7.36 -14.12
CA PHE A 496 -0.15 8.33 -13.67
C PHE A 496 -0.73 9.74 -13.50
N TRP A 497 -1.53 10.21 -14.46
CA TRP A 497 -2.20 11.50 -14.33
C TRP A 497 -3.29 11.50 -13.26
N ALA A 498 -4.05 10.41 -13.14
CA ALA A 498 -5.08 10.27 -12.12
C ALA A 498 -4.47 10.35 -10.71
N GLN A 499 -3.32 9.71 -10.50
CA GLN A 499 -2.55 9.83 -9.27
C GLN A 499 -1.99 11.23 -9.03
N ILE A 500 -1.44 11.91 -10.04
CA ILE A 500 -0.95 13.28 -9.86
C ILE A 500 -2.08 14.19 -9.36
N VAL A 501 -3.26 14.11 -9.96
CA VAL A 501 -4.39 14.95 -9.57
C VAL A 501 -4.99 14.49 -8.24
N GLY A 502 -5.12 13.19 -8.01
CA GLY A 502 -5.57 12.63 -6.72
C GLY A 502 -4.70 13.11 -5.56
N SER A 503 -3.38 13.08 -5.72
CA SER A 503 -2.42 13.53 -4.72
C SER A 503 -2.58 15.02 -4.40
N VAL A 504 -2.94 15.86 -5.37
CA VAL A 504 -3.21 17.29 -5.13
C VAL A 504 -4.43 17.50 -4.24
N PHE A 505 -5.43 16.63 -4.29
CA PHE A 505 -6.60 16.70 -3.41
C PHE A 505 -6.35 16.13 -2.02
N ALA A 506 -5.36 15.25 -1.87
CA ALA A 506 -4.95 14.72 -0.58
C ALA A 506 -4.12 15.72 0.25
N ILE A 507 -3.32 16.53 -0.43
CA ILE A 507 -2.54 17.65 0.15
C ILE A 507 -3.50 18.75 0.57
#